data_AF-A0A846DD34-F1
#
_entry.id   AF-A0A846DD34-F1
#
_cell.length_a   1.000
_cell.length_b   1.000
_cell.length_c   1.000
_cell.angle_alpha   90.00
_cell.angle_beta   90.00
_cell.angle_gamma   90.00
#
_symmetry.space_group_name_H-M   'P 1'
#
loop_
_entity.id
_entity.type
_entity.pdbx_description
1 polymer ?
#
loop_
_entity_poly.entity_id
_entity_poly.type
_entity_poly.pdbx_seq_one_letter_code
_entity_poly.pdbx_strand_id
1 'polypeptide(L)'
;LQAITQKGTPEAMKHLVQQLMSSWVTTRRNILTILLKIPGEVGIEAVMNELGRRVVEALIEQELMFLGQIYGALLDLTSKKIAGLEADLLRQGLNDLQQDLVEVCFLLMKFLYPSSAIKAAEFNLASHSRSNIALGLEILDNTLDIPNKKAFLSILDRRSLKEKLAALVDLVPYQPMSVSDRLRRLIELRHFMSDWPLACCFHVARAAHCSLAPAAAMSCLRHPTGFVREAVVAYLKEMSPRACAELLPVLRNDPDPLVAAQAQEIIG
;
A
#
# COMPACT_ATOMS: atom_id res chain seq x y z
N LEU A 1 -18.48 14.15 1.30
CA LEU A 1 -18.04 13.47 0.05
C LEU A 1 -19.00 13.71 -1.12
N GLN A 2 -20.32 13.49 -1.00
CA GLN A 2 -21.29 13.72 -2.11
C GLN A 2 -21.34 15.16 -2.66
N ALA A 3 -21.20 16.19 -1.82
CA ALA A 3 -21.21 17.60 -2.26
C ALA A 3 -19.95 18.01 -3.07
N ILE A 4 -18.81 17.35 -2.84
CA ILE A 4 -17.55 17.61 -3.59
C ILE A 4 -17.66 16.99 -5.00
N THR A 5 -18.29 15.82 -5.12
CA THR A 5 -18.47 15.13 -6.42
C THR A 5 -19.45 15.82 -7.38
N GLN A 6 -20.36 16.68 -6.92
CA GLN A 6 -21.37 17.29 -7.81
C GLN A 6 -20.92 18.57 -8.51
N LYS A 7 -19.98 19.35 -7.93
CA LYS A 7 -19.49 20.62 -8.52
C LYS A 7 -18.03 20.97 -8.19
N GLY A 8 -17.27 20.06 -7.57
CA GLY A 8 -15.87 20.22 -7.11
C GLY A 8 -15.34 21.65 -7.18
N THR A 9 -15.46 22.43 -6.11
CA THR A 9 -14.99 23.82 -6.17
C THR A 9 -13.49 23.85 -6.51
N PRO A 10 -13.01 24.86 -7.25
CA PRO A 10 -11.59 24.95 -7.63
C PRO A 10 -10.63 24.79 -6.44
N GLU A 11 -11.00 25.31 -5.27
CA GLU A 11 -10.23 25.23 -4.03
C GLU A 11 -10.18 23.80 -3.49
N ALA A 12 -11.30 23.07 -3.52
CA ALA A 12 -11.35 21.68 -3.10
C ALA A 12 -10.53 20.77 -4.03
N MET A 13 -10.60 21.01 -5.35
CA MET A 13 -9.78 20.28 -6.32
C MET A 13 -8.30 20.54 -6.11
N LYS A 14 -7.90 21.81 -5.96
CA LYS A 14 -6.51 22.17 -5.69
C LYS A 14 -5.99 21.49 -4.42
N HIS A 15 -6.79 21.47 -3.35
CA HIS A 15 -6.42 20.78 -2.12
C HIS A 15 -6.25 19.27 -2.31
N LEU A 16 -7.18 18.62 -3.03
CA LEU A 16 -7.08 17.19 -3.36
C LEU A 16 -5.83 16.87 -4.17
N VAL A 17 -5.51 17.69 -5.19
CA VAL A 17 -4.31 17.51 -6.00
C VAL A 17 -3.03 17.66 -5.18
N GLN A 18 -2.97 18.64 -4.27
CA GLN A 18 -1.85 18.79 -3.35
C GLN A 18 -1.69 17.59 -2.42
N GLN A 19 -2.78 16.99 -1.96
CA GLN A 19 -2.76 15.80 -1.11
C GLN A 19 -2.32 14.52 -1.84
N LEU A 20 -2.41 14.44 -3.18
CA LEU A 20 -1.94 13.25 -3.93
C LEU A 20 -0.46 12.96 -3.66
N MET A 21 0.37 13.99 -3.56
CA MET A 21 1.81 13.88 -3.40
C MET A 21 2.25 13.29 -2.05
N SER A 22 1.42 13.43 -1.01
CA SER A 22 1.72 12.97 0.34
C SER A 22 0.80 11.85 0.83
N SER A 23 -0.22 11.50 0.06
CA SER A 23 -1.15 10.40 0.37
C SER A 23 -0.64 9.09 -0.22
N TRP A 24 -1.00 7.97 0.41
CA TRP A 24 -0.65 6.62 -0.03
C TRP A 24 -1.86 5.71 0.04
N VAL A 25 -1.78 4.57 -0.65
CA VAL A 25 -2.77 3.47 -0.65
C VAL A 25 -4.22 3.97 -0.72
N THR A 26 -5.05 3.68 0.29
CA THR A 26 -6.49 3.97 0.31
C THR A 26 -6.79 5.46 0.15
N THR A 27 -6.00 6.32 0.79
CA THR A 27 -6.20 7.77 0.69
C THR A 27 -5.91 8.25 -0.73
N ARG A 28 -4.81 7.80 -1.33
CA ARG A 28 -4.46 8.14 -2.72
C ARG A 28 -5.52 7.62 -3.69
N ARG A 29 -5.92 6.35 -3.56
CA ARG A 29 -6.99 5.72 -4.35
C ARG A 29 -8.29 6.52 -4.28
N ASN A 30 -8.69 6.95 -3.08
CA ASN A 30 -9.91 7.74 -2.88
C ASN A 30 -9.82 9.11 -3.55
N ILE A 31 -8.70 9.81 -3.38
CA ILE A 31 -8.48 11.12 -4.02
C ILE A 31 -8.53 10.98 -5.55
N LEU A 32 -7.79 10.03 -6.13
CA LEU A 32 -7.80 9.78 -7.57
C LEU A 32 -9.20 9.44 -8.08
N THR A 33 -9.94 8.60 -7.35
CA THR A 33 -11.31 8.22 -7.70
C THR A 33 -12.26 9.42 -7.68
N ILE A 34 -12.12 10.32 -6.70
CA ILE A 34 -12.92 11.54 -6.63
C ILE A 34 -12.62 12.43 -7.82
N LEU A 35 -11.34 12.69 -8.11
CA LEU A 35 -10.91 13.55 -9.21
C LEU A 35 -11.38 13.02 -10.58
N LEU A 36 -11.24 11.71 -10.83
CA LEU A 36 -11.70 11.06 -12.07
C LEU A 36 -13.23 11.06 -12.25
N LYS A 37 -14.00 11.25 -11.17
CA LYS A 37 -15.48 11.28 -11.22
C LYS A 37 -16.04 12.67 -11.44
N ILE A 38 -15.21 13.71 -11.44
CA ILE A 38 -15.67 15.09 -11.70
C ILE A 38 -16.13 15.18 -13.17
N PRO A 39 -17.35 15.65 -13.44
CA PRO A 39 -17.88 15.73 -14.82
C PRO A 39 -17.03 16.59 -15.74
N GLY A 40 -17.05 16.27 -17.04
CA GLY A 40 -16.42 17.08 -18.09
C GLY A 40 -14.88 17.09 -18.04
N GLU A 41 -14.26 16.05 -17.47
CA GLU A 41 -12.80 15.91 -17.36
C GLU A 41 -12.08 17.00 -16.53
N VAL A 42 -12.85 17.87 -15.85
CA VAL A 42 -12.31 19.00 -15.05
C VAL A 42 -11.30 18.51 -13.99
N GLY A 43 -11.56 17.37 -13.36
CA GLY A 43 -10.62 16.79 -12.41
C GLY A 43 -9.33 16.28 -13.05
N ILE A 44 -9.39 15.81 -14.31
CA ILE A 44 -8.21 15.41 -15.08
C ILE A 44 -7.41 16.66 -15.45
N GLU A 45 -8.07 17.69 -15.98
CA GLU A 45 -7.43 18.97 -16.32
C GLU A 45 -6.76 19.61 -15.11
N ALA A 46 -7.41 19.60 -13.94
CA ALA A 46 -6.84 20.14 -12.71
C ALA A 46 -5.54 19.42 -12.31
N VAL A 47 -5.52 18.08 -12.35
CA VAL A 47 -4.31 17.29 -12.08
C VAL A 47 -3.22 17.59 -13.10
N MET A 48 -3.57 17.64 -14.38
CA MET A 48 -2.59 17.87 -15.45
C MET A 48 -2.04 19.29 -15.46
N ASN A 49 -2.82 20.29 -15.06
CA ASN A 49 -2.38 21.68 -14.98
C ASN A 49 -1.47 21.93 -13.77
N GLU A 50 -1.76 21.32 -12.62
CA GLU A 50 -0.99 21.54 -11.38
C GLU A 50 0.24 20.62 -11.26
N LEU A 51 0.12 19.35 -11.65
CA LEU A 51 1.21 18.36 -11.53
C LEU A 51 1.93 18.13 -12.86
N GLY A 52 1.20 18.14 -13.97
CA GLY A 52 1.73 17.77 -15.27
C GLY A 52 2.05 16.28 -15.41
N ARG A 53 2.26 15.86 -16.66
CA ARG A 53 2.49 14.46 -17.04
C ARG A 53 3.63 13.81 -16.25
N ARG A 54 4.80 14.46 -16.18
CA ARG A 54 6.00 13.91 -15.54
C ARG A 54 5.78 13.53 -14.08
N VAL A 55 5.02 14.33 -13.34
CA VAL A 55 4.74 14.06 -11.92
C VAL A 55 3.79 12.87 -11.79
N VAL A 56 2.77 12.76 -12.65
CA VAL A 56 1.87 11.59 -12.66
C VAL A 56 2.64 10.32 -13.03
N GLU A 57 3.57 10.38 -13.98
CA GLU A 57 4.46 9.25 -14.30
C GLU A 57 5.37 8.88 -13.12
N ALA A 58 5.90 9.86 -12.39
CA ALA A 58 6.67 9.63 -11.17
C ALA A 58 5.82 8.99 -10.05
N LEU A 59 4.54 9.35 -9.92
CA LEU A 59 3.63 8.67 -9.00
C LEU A 59 3.44 7.20 -9.39
N ILE A 60 3.29 6.89 -10.68
CA ILE A 60 3.22 5.49 -11.16
C ILE A 60 4.52 4.74 -10.80
N GLU A 61 5.68 5.36 -11.03
CA GLU A 61 6.97 4.76 -10.68
C GLU A 61 7.08 4.47 -9.17
N GLN A 62 6.61 5.37 -8.31
CA GLN A 62 6.57 5.14 -6.86
C GLN A 62 5.72 3.92 -6.49
N GLU A 63 4.57 3.72 -7.13
CA GLU A 63 3.74 2.52 -6.90
C GLU A 63 4.46 1.25 -7.35
N LEU A 64 5.16 1.28 -8.50
CA LEU A 64 5.95 0.15 -8.98
C LEU A 64 7.13 -0.17 -8.05
N MET A 65 7.79 0.85 -7.52
CA MET A 65 8.85 0.67 -6.53
C MET A 65 8.30 0.00 -5.27
N PHE A 66 7.17 0.47 -4.77
CA PHE A 66 6.60 -0.11 -3.56
C PHE A 66 6.10 -1.54 -3.81
N LEU A 67 5.51 -1.82 -4.98
CA LEU A 67 5.16 -3.16 -5.41
C LEU A 67 6.36 -4.12 -5.42
N GLY A 68 7.54 -3.65 -5.83
CA GLY A 68 8.79 -4.40 -5.71
C GLY A 68 9.14 -4.78 -4.26
N GLN A 69 8.91 -3.89 -3.30
CA GLN A 69 9.09 -4.18 -1.88
C GLN A 69 8.09 -5.26 -1.39
N ILE A 70 6.84 -5.20 -1.86
CA ILE A 70 5.80 -6.20 -1.54
C ILE A 70 6.17 -7.58 -2.10
N TYR A 71 6.63 -7.66 -3.35
CA TYR A 71 7.06 -8.92 -3.94
C TYR A 71 8.28 -9.52 -3.24
N GLY A 72 9.26 -8.68 -2.88
CA GLY A 72 10.39 -9.11 -2.05
C GLY A 72 9.92 -9.66 -0.70
N ALA A 73 8.95 -9.01 -0.06
CA ALA A 73 8.37 -9.46 1.20
C ALA A 73 7.65 -10.82 1.07
N LEU A 74 6.84 -11.01 0.03
CA LEU A 74 6.15 -12.28 -0.20
C LEU A 74 7.12 -13.44 -0.47
N LEU A 75 8.26 -13.18 -1.10
CA LEU A 75 9.33 -14.17 -1.30
C LEU A 75 10.13 -14.47 -0.02
N ASP A 76 10.26 -13.50 0.88
CA ASP A 76 10.99 -13.66 2.14
C ASP A 76 10.14 -14.16 3.30
N LEU A 77 8.82 -14.03 3.20
CA LEU A 77 7.85 -14.42 4.23
C LEU A 77 7.00 -15.62 3.79
N THR A 78 7.55 -16.52 2.97
CA THR A 78 6.85 -17.75 2.56
C THR A 78 6.47 -18.61 3.76
N SER A 79 5.42 -19.43 3.61
CA SER A 79 4.98 -20.38 4.66
C SER A 79 6.06 -21.36 5.12
N LYS A 80 7.07 -21.62 4.28
CA LYS A 80 8.24 -22.44 4.64
C LYS A 80 9.22 -21.71 5.58
N LYS A 81 9.33 -20.39 5.47
CA LYS A 81 10.23 -19.55 6.29
C LYS A 81 9.56 -19.13 7.59
N ILE A 82 8.25 -18.86 7.55
CA ILE A 82 7.46 -18.51 8.72
C ILE A 82 6.01 -18.98 8.57
N ALA A 83 5.57 -19.83 9.50
CA ALA A 83 4.23 -20.39 9.56
C ALA A 83 3.41 -19.78 10.69
N GLY A 84 2.11 -20.10 10.75
CA GLY A 84 1.19 -19.62 11.78
C GLY A 84 0.20 -18.58 11.24
N LEU A 85 -0.87 -18.38 12.00
CA LEU A 85 -2.00 -17.54 11.64
C LEU A 85 -1.57 -16.09 11.36
N GLU A 86 -0.73 -15.52 12.22
CA GLU A 86 -0.21 -14.16 12.08
C GLU A 86 0.53 -13.98 10.75
N ALA A 87 1.32 -14.99 10.36
CA ALA A 87 2.08 -14.97 9.13
C ALA A 87 1.18 -15.14 7.89
N ASP A 88 0.11 -15.94 7.99
CA ASP A 88 -0.91 -16.05 6.94
C ASP A 88 -1.67 -14.74 6.76
N LEU A 89 -2.07 -14.08 7.85
CA LEU A 89 -2.73 -12.78 7.80
C LEU A 89 -1.84 -11.69 7.20
N LEU A 90 -0.55 -11.67 7.55
CA LEU A 90 0.42 -10.76 6.92
C LEU A 90 0.54 -11.03 5.42
N ARG A 91 0.70 -12.29 5.01
CA ARG A 91 0.77 -12.67 3.59
C ARG A 91 -0.50 -12.27 2.84
N GLN A 92 -1.67 -12.48 3.43
CA GLN A 92 -2.93 -12.06 2.84
C GLN A 92 -2.97 -10.54 2.68
N GLY A 93 -2.68 -9.78 3.73
CA GLY A 93 -2.67 -8.31 3.68
C GLY A 93 -1.67 -7.75 2.66
N LEU A 94 -0.51 -8.40 2.48
CA LEU A 94 0.45 -8.05 1.42
C LEU A 94 -0.08 -8.39 0.01
N ASN A 95 -0.87 -9.46 -0.13
CA ASN A 95 -1.52 -9.80 -1.40
C ASN A 95 -2.66 -8.82 -1.74
N ASP A 96 -3.42 -8.38 -0.76
CA ASP A 96 -4.45 -7.35 -0.97
C ASP A 96 -3.79 -6.02 -1.34
N LEU A 97 -2.69 -5.66 -0.65
CA LEU A 97 -1.94 -4.43 -0.93
C LEU A 97 -1.35 -4.41 -2.34
N GLN A 98 -0.83 -5.52 -2.89
CA GLN A 98 -0.37 -5.50 -4.29
C GLN A 98 -1.50 -5.23 -5.28
N GLN A 99 -2.72 -5.69 -5.01
CA GLN A 99 -3.86 -5.45 -5.89
C GLN A 99 -4.24 -3.97 -5.85
N ASP A 100 -4.30 -3.38 -4.66
CA ASP A 100 -4.54 -1.95 -4.47
C ASP A 100 -3.51 -1.09 -5.23
N LEU A 101 -2.23 -1.43 -5.17
CA LEU A 101 -1.18 -0.70 -5.87
C LEU A 101 -1.35 -0.74 -7.39
N VAL A 102 -1.70 -1.91 -7.95
CA VAL A 102 -1.98 -2.06 -9.38
C VAL A 102 -3.21 -1.25 -9.80
N GLU A 103 -4.26 -1.23 -8.98
CA GLU A 103 -5.44 -0.41 -9.24
C GLU A 103 -5.12 1.09 -9.19
N VAL A 104 -4.28 1.53 -8.25
CA VAL A 104 -3.81 2.92 -8.21
C VAL A 104 -3.04 3.28 -9.47
N CYS A 105 -2.17 2.39 -9.99
CA CYS A 105 -1.53 2.61 -11.29
C CYS A 105 -2.56 2.82 -12.41
N PHE A 106 -3.62 2.03 -12.48
CA PHE A 106 -4.67 2.21 -13.48
C PHE A 106 -5.44 3.53 -13.31
N LEU A 107 -5.70 3.96 -12.07
CA LEU A 107 -6.30 5.27 -11.80
C LEU A 107 -5.39 6.41 -12.27
N LEU A 108 -4.09 6.34 -11.97
CA LEU A 108 -3.10 7.31 -12.45
C LEU A 108 -3.03 7.36 -13.99
N MET A 109 -3.08 6.19 -14.64
CA MET A 109 -3.08 6.10 -16.11
C MET A 109 -4.29 6.77 -16.75
N LYS A 110 -5.47 6.78 -16.09
CA LYS A 110 -6.66 7.47 -16.62
C LYS A 110 -6.51 9.00 -16.70
N PHE A 111 -5.50 9.58 -16.05
CA PHE A 111 -5.13 10.99 -16.22
C PHE A 111 -4.23 11.23 -17.44
N LEU A 112 -3.50 10.21 -17.89
CA LEU A 112 -2.51 10.31 -18.96
C LEU A 112 -3.03 9.83 -20.32
N TYR A 113 -4.00 8.92 -20.31
CA TYR A 113 -4.44 8.17 -21.48
C TYR A 113 -5.96 8.15 -21.60
N PRO A 114 -6.51 7.85 -22.80
CA PRO A 114 -7.95 7.72 -22.97
C PRO A 114 -8.58 6.75 -21.96
N SER A 115 -9.51 7.25 -21.15
CA SER A 115 -10.14 6.46 -20.07
C SER A 115 -10.80 5.18 -20.59
N SER A 116 -11.34 5.21 -21.81
CA SER A 116 -11.94 4.04 -22.46
C SER A 116 -10.92 2.94 -22.74
N ALA A 117 -9.71 3.27 -23.20
CA ALA A 117 -8.65 2.30 -23.47
C ALA A 117 -8.16 1.65 -22.17
N ILE A 118 -7.92 2.44 -21.13
CA ILE A 118 -7.48 1.93 -19.82
C ILE A 118 -8.55 1.01 -19.22
N LYS A 119 -9.83 1.42 -19.25
CA LYS A 119 -10.95 0.58 -18.76
C LYS A 119 -11.11 -0.72 -19.55
N ALA A 120 -10.95 -0.66 -20.87
CA ALA A 120 -11.03 -1.85 -21.73
C ALA A 120 -9.90 -2.84 -21.40
N ALA A 121 -8.69 -2.36 -21.14
CA ALA A 121 -7.59 -3.19 -20.68
C ALA A 121 -7.86 -3.81 -19.30
N GLU A 122 -8.27 -2.99 -18.31
CA GLU A 122 -8.61 -3.46 -16.96
C GLU A 122 -9.65 -4.59 -17.00
N PHE A 123 -10.73 -4.39 -17.77
CA PHE A 123 -11.79 -5.38 -17.94
C PHE A 123 -11.28 -6.72 -18.49
N ASN A 124 -10.41 -6.66 -19.50
CA ASN A 124 -9.84 -7.84 -20.14
C ASN A 124 -8.84 -8.57 -19.23
N LEU A 125 -8.03 -7.82 -18.47
CA LEU A 125 -7.05 -8.37 -17.53
C LEU A 125 -7.69 -9.04 -16.31
N ALA A 126 -8.86 -8.55 -15.86
CA ALA A 126 -9.63 -9.17 -14.79
C ALA A 126 -10.23 -10.55 -15.18
N SER A 127 -10.18 -10.92 -16.46
CA SER A 127 -10.74 -12.18 -16.94
C SER A 127 -9.91 -13.41 -16.55
N HIS A 128 -10.59 -14.56 -16.39
CA HIS A 128 -9.91 -15.84 -16.25
C HIS A 128 -9.36 -16.41 -17.58
N SER A 129 -9.80 -15.88 -18.74
CA SER A 129 -9.34 -16.33 -20.06
C SER A 129 -7.95 -15.80 -20.41
N ARG A 130 -7.06 -16.67 -20.91
CA ARG A 130 -5.74 -16.27 -21.42
C ARG A 130 -5.85 -15.35 -22.64
N SER A 131 -6.84 -15.56 -23.50
CA SER A 131 -7.05 -14.71 -24.70
C SER A 131 -7.42 -13.28 -24.31
N ASN A 132 -8.30 -13.13 -23.31
CA ASN A 132 -8.70 -11.80 -22.83
C ASN A 132 -7.54 -11.10 -22.13
N ILE A 133 -6.75 -11.82 -21.32
CA ILE A 133 -5.55 -11.23 -20.72
C ILE A 133 -4.57 -10.76 -21.79
N ALA A 134 -4.32 -11.56 -22.83
CA ALA A 134 -3.46 -11.17 -23.95
C ALA A 134 -3.98 -9.90 -24.65
N LEU A 135 -5.29 -9.82 -24.90
CA LEU A 135 -5.92 -8.63 -25.45
C LEU A 135 -5.77 -7.40 -24.53
N GLY A 136 -5.94 -7.58 -23.21
CA GLY A 136 -5.75 -6.52 -22.23
C GLY A 136 -4.30 -5.99 -22.22
N LEU A 137 -3.33 -6.90 -22.30
CA LEU A 137 -1.91 -6.54 -22.42
C LEU A 137 -1.61 -5.83 -23.76
N GLU A 138 -2.21 -6.29 -24.86
CA GLU A 138 -2.06 -5.67 -26.19
C GLU A 138 -2.62 -4.25 -26.23
N ILE A 139 -3.80 -4.02 -25.64
CA ILE A 139 -4.38 -2.67 -25.51
C ILE A 139 -3.39 -1.75 -24.78
N LEU A 140 -2.84 -2.20 -23.65
CA LEU A 140 -1.89 -1.39 -22.89
C LEU A 140 -0.56 -1.21 -23.63
N ASP A 141 -0.06 -2.22 -24.32
CA ASP A 141 1.19 -2.10 -25.06
C ASP A 141 1.09 -1.05 -26.17
N ASN A 142 -0.06 -0.96 -26.84
CA ASN A 142 -0.34 0.05 -27.87
C ASN A 142 -0.75 1.43 -27.31
N THR A 143 -1.21 1.50 -26.05
CA THR A 143 -1.68 2.75 -25.43
C THR A 143 -0.60 3.46 -24.64
N LEU A 144 0.23 2.72 -23.90
CA LEU A 144 1.16 3.28 -22.93
C LEU A 144 2.49 3.70 -23.59
N ASP A 145 2.99 4.86 -23.19
CA ASP A 145 4.32 5.39 -23.53
C ASP A 145 5.11 5.85 -22.28
N ILE A 146 4.75 5.35 -21.09
CA ILE A 146 5.49 5.58 -19.84
C ILE A 146 6.89 4.94 -19.84
N PRO A 147 7.88 5.51 -19.11
CA PRO A 147 9.24 4.96 -19.02
C PRO A 147 9.29 3.48 -18.61
N ASN A 148 8.48 3.08 -17.62
CA ASN A 148 8.49 1.74 -17.04
C ASN A 148 7.44 0.79 -17.66
N LYS A 149 7.02 1.02 -18.92
CA LYS A 149 5.98 0.22 -19.60
C LYS A 149 6.23 -1.28 -19.52
N LYS A 150 7.44 -1.73 -19.91
CA LYS A 150 7.78 -3.17 -19.96
C LYS A 150 7.67 -3.85 -18.60
N ALA A 151 8.10 -3.16 -17.54
CA ALA A 151 8.01 -3.65 -16.17
C ALA A 151 6.53 -3.79 -15.76
N PHE A 152 5.71 -2.77 -15.99
CA PHE A 152 4.29 -2.79 -15.67
C PHE A 152 3.53 -3.89 -16.42
N LEU A 153 3.74 -4.05 -17.73
CA LEU A 153 3.11 -5.13 -18.50
C LEU A 153 3.51 -6.52 -17.98
N SER A 154 4.77 -6.69 -17.57
CA SER A 154 5.26 -7.95 -16.99
C SER A 154 4.62 -8.28 -15.64
N ILE A 155 4.22 -7.27 -14.87
CA ILE A 155 3.51 -7.42 -13.59
C ILE A 155 2.07 -7.89 -13.80
N LEU A 156 1.41 -7.35 -14.83
CA LEU A 156 0.02 -7.66 -15.16
C LEU A 156 -0.14 -9.05 -15.79
N ASP A 157 0.92 -9.55 -16.43
CA ASP A 157 0.99 -10.91 -16.94
C ASP A 157 0.94 -11.95 -15.79
N ARG A 158 0.46 -13.16 -16.10
CA ARG A 158 0.33 -14.29 -15.15
C ARG A 158 1.69 -14.94 -14.85
N ARG A 159 2.61 -14.14 -14.33
CA ARG A 159 3.97 -14.56 -13.97
C ARG A 159 4.09 -14.89 -12.49
N SER A 160 5.10 -15.68 -12.16
CA SER A 160 5.47 -15.96 -10.78
C SER A 160 5.96 -14.69 -10.07
N LEU A 161 5.89 -14.65 -8.74
CA LEU A 161 6.41 -13.53 -7.95
C LEU A 161 7.88 -13.22 -8.25
N LYS A 162 8.70 -14.24 -8.51
CA LYS A 162 10.12 -14.07 -8.87
C LYS A 162 10.28 -13.33 -10.19
N GLU A 163 9.52 -13.70 -11.20
CA GLU A 163 9.55 -13.05 -12.52
C GLU A 163 9.01 -11.63 -12.46
N LYS A 164 7.93 -11.39 -11.69
CA LYS A 164 7.40 -10.04 -11.47
C LYS A 164 8.42 -9.13 -10.78
N LEU A 165 9.12 -9.65 -9.77
CA LEU A 165 10.19 -8.91 -9.10
C LEU A 165 11.40 -8.67 -10.00
N ALA A 166 11.78 -9.66 -10.81
CA ALA A 166 12.86 -9.50 -11.79
C ALA A 166 12.55 -8.40 -12.82
N ALA A 167 11.28 -8.24 -13.20
CA ALA A 167 10.85 -7.16 -14.09
C ALA A 167 10.98 -5.75 -13.46
N LEU A 168 11.14 -5.66 -12.14
CA LEU A 168 11.29 -4.42 -11.38
C LEU A 168 12.73 -4.15 -10.93
N VAL A 169 13.72 -4.96 -11.35
CA VAL A 169 15.08 -4.92 -10.81
C VAL A 169 15.77 -3.55 -10.94
N ASP A 170 15.50 -2.84 -12.04
CA ASP A 170 16.08 -1.51 -12.30
C ASP A 170 15.49 -0.43 -11.39
N LEU A 171 14.25 -0.60 -10.92
CA LEU A 171 13.58 0.31 -9.98
C LEU A 171 13.91 -0.06 -8.52
N VAL A 172 13.95 -1.36 -8.23
CA VAL A 172 14.13 -1.88 -6.88
C VAL A 172 15.03 -3.12 -6.93
N PRO A 173 16.33 -2.94 -6.68
CA PRO A 173 17.24 -4.07 -6.52
C PRO A 173 16.78 -4.97 -5.37
N TYR A 174 16.60 -6.25 -5.67
CA TYR A 174 16.19 -7.23 -4.68
C TYR A 174 17.38 -7.99 -4.11
N GLN A 175 17.44 -8.03 -2.78
CA GLN A 175 18.27 -8.97 -2.04
C GLN A 175 17.39 -9.75 -1.05
N PRO A 176 17.52 -11.09 -0.99
CA PRO A 176 16.80 -11.89 0.00
C PRO A 176 17.13 -11.45 1.42
N MET A 177 16.10 -11.38 2.28
CA MET A 177 16.23 -10.99 3.67
C MET A 177 15.84 -12.14 4.61
N SER A 178 16.35 -12.09 5.84
CA SER A 178 15.79 -12.88 6.94
C SER A 178 14.37 -12.41 7.24
N VAL A 179 13.57 -13.24 7.91
CA VAL A 179 12.21 -12.85 8.36
C VAL A 179 12.26 -11.58 9.20
N SER A 180 13.20 -11.51 10.15
CA SER A 180 13.34 -10.37 11.04
C SER A 180 13.72 -9.09 10.29
N ASP A 181 14.68 -9.16 9.37
CA ASP A 181 15.09 -7.99 8.57
C ASP A 181 13.96 -7.56 7.62
N ARG A 182 13.23 -8.51 7.05
CA ARG A 182 12.09 -8.21 6.18
C ARG A 182 10.97 -7.49 6.93
N LEU A 183 10.65 -7.91 8.15
CA LEU A 183 9.65 -7.24 9.00
C LEU A 183 10.09 -5.82 9.36
N ARG A 184 11.36 -5.62 9.75
CA ARG A 184 11.90 -4.27 9.99
C ARG A 184 11.78 -3.39 8.74
N ARG A 185 12.13 -3.93 7.57
CA ARG A 185 12.04 -3.21 6.31
C ARG A 185 10.60 -2.79 5.98
N LEU A 186 9.61 -3.66 6.19
CA LEU A 186 8.20 -3.31 5.99
C LEU A 186 7.77 -2.19 6.94
N ILE A 187 8.15 -2.25 8.22
CA ILE A 187 7.78 -1.22 9.21
C ILE A 187 8.49 0.13 8.95
N GLU A 188 9.72 0.12 8.40
CA GLU A 188 10.35 1.35 7.90
C GLU A 188 9.49 2.02 6.82
N LEU A 189 8.86 1.20 5.97
CA LEU A 189 7.95 1.63 4.90
C LEU A 189 6.50 1.85 5.38
N ARG A 190 6.24 1.94 6.71
CA ARG A 190 4.89 2.10 7.29
C ARG A 190 4.06 3.22 6.68
N HIS A 191 4.68 4.30 6.20
CA HIS A 191 3.96 5.42 5.59
C HIS A 191 3.32 5.08 4.24
N PHE A 192 3.82 4.03 3.59
CA PHE A 192 3.33 3.50 2.32
C PHE A 192 2.39 2.31 2.51
N MET A 193 2.33 1.72 3.72
CA MET A 193 1.52 0.53 3.98
C MET A 193 0.10 0.89 4.40
N SER A 194 -0.85 0.02 4.06
CA SER A 194 -2.15 0.02 4.73
C SER A 194 -2.01 -0.39 6.20
N ASP A 195 -2.92 0.10 7.03
CA ASP A 195 -2.94 -0.16 8.47
C ASP A 195 -2.93 -1.66 8.82
N TRP A 196 -3.68 -2.46 8.06
CA TRP A 196 -3.82 -3.90 8.31
C TRP A 196 -2.50 -4.69 8.21
N PRO A 197 -1.79 -4.73 7.06
CA PRO A 197 -0.51 -5.42 6.97
C PRO A 197 0.55 -4.81 7.90
N LEU A 198 0.46 -3.53 8.26
CA LEU A 198 1.34 -2.93 9.28
C LEU A 198 1.08 -3.53 10.67
N ALA A 199 -0.18 -3.64 11.10
CA ALA A 199 -0.53 -4.32 12.35
C ALA A 199 -0.08 -5.79 12.34
N CYS A 200 -0.30 -6.51 11.22
CA CYS A 200 0.17 -7.88 11.06
C CYS A 200 1.69 -8.01 11.21
N CYS A 201 2.50 -7.02 10.77
CA CYS A 201 3.95 -7.04 10.99
C CYS A 201 4.31 -7.12 12.48
N PHE A 202 3.60 -6.40 13.36
CA PHE A 202 3.83 -6.45 14.81
C PHE A 202 3.40 -7.78 15.41
N HIS A 203 2.25 -8.33 14.99
CA HIS A 203 1.82 -9.66 15.47
C HIS A 203 2.77 -10.78 15.02
N VAL A 204 3.25 -10.74 13.78
CA VAL A 204 4.27 -11.70 13.29
C VAL A 204 5.58 -11.51 14.06
N ALA A 205 6.03 -10.27 14.27
CA ALA A 205 7.24 -10.01 15.02
C ALA A 205 7.15 -10.54 16.46
N ARG A 206 5.98 -10.42 17.09
CA ARG A 206 5.69 -10.98 18.41
C ARG A 206 5.77 -12.51 18.38
N ALA A 207 4.97 -13.16 17.52
CA ALA A 207 4.89 -14.62 17.43
C ALA A 207 6.22 -15.29 17.04
N ALA A 208 7.05 -14.61 16.26
CA ALA A 208 8.37 -15.08 15.84
C ALA A 208 9.52 -14.56 16.72
N HIS A 209 9.22 -13.92 17.85
CA HIS A 209 10.20 -13.29 18.75
C HIS A 209 11.26 -12.42 18.05
N CYS A 210 10.84 -11.69 17.01
CA CYS A 210 11.69 -10.78 16.26
C CYS A 210 11.82 -9.43 16.98
N SER A 211 13.05 -9.05 17.32
CA SER A 211 13.33 -7.73 17.86
C SER A 211 13.20 -6.65 16.78
N LEU A 212 12.40 -5.62 17.07
CA LEU A 212 12.18 -4.45 16.23
C LEU A 212 12.92 -3.24 16.80
N ALA A 213 13.23 -2.26 15.95
CA ALA A 213 13.82 -1.02 16.40
C ALA A 213 12.84 -0.26 17.34
N PRO A 214 13.26 0.20 18.53
CA PRO A 214 12.37 0.90 19.46
C PRO A 214 11.65 2.10 18.83
N ALA A 215 12.37 2.87 18.00
CA ALA A 215 11.81 4.02 17.29
C ALA A 215 10.62 3.65 16.38
N ALA A 216 10.64 2.45 15.81
CA ALA A 216 9.56 1.96 14.96
C ALA A 216 8.29 1.69 15.76
N ALA A 217 8.41 0.98 16.88
CA ALA A 217 7.29 0.74 17.80
C ALA A 217 6.74 2.06 18.35
N MET A 218 7.61 2.97 18.80
CA MET A 218 7.20 4.28 19.33
C MET A 218 6.49 5.15 18.29
N SER A 219 6.91 5.11 17.02
CA SER A 219 6.22 5.81 15.94
C SER A 219 4.82 5.23 15.71
N CYS A 220 4.65 3.90 15.78
CA CYS A 220 3.37 3.24 15.55
C CYS A 220 2.40 3.34 16.74
N LEU A 221 2.89 3.58 17.97
CA LEU A 221 2.03 3.96 19.10
C LEU A 221 1.32 5.31 18.93
N ARG A 222 1.75 6.14 17.97
CA ARG A 222 1.08 7.40 17.61
C ARG A 222 0.26 7.29 16.34
N HIS A 223 0.10 6.08 15.80
CA HIS A 223 -0.67 5.85 14.59
C HIS A 223 -2.13 6.27 14.80
N PRO A 224 -2.83 6.89 13.83
CA PRO A 224 -4.23 7.30 14.01
C PRO A 224 -5.18 6.12 14.26
N THR A 225 -4.88 4.97 13.69
CA THR A 225 -5.73 3.76 13.74
C THR A 225 -5.44 2.93 14.99
N GLY A 226 -6.47 2.68 15.80
CA GLY A 226 -6.33 2.03 17.12
C GLY A 226 -5.82 0.60 17.06
N PHE A 227 -6.29 -0.23 16.12
CA PHE A 227 -5.80 -1.61 16.04
C PHE A 227 -4.31 -1.71 15.66
N VAL A 228 -3.74 -0.69 15.00
CA VAL A 228 -2.28 -0.63 14.78
C VAL A 228 -1.57 -0.39 16.10
N ARG A 229 -2.10 0.53 16.94
CA ARG A 229 -1.55 0.79 18.27
C ARG A 229 -1.69 -0.43 19.19
N GLU A 230 -2.83 -1.11 19.18
CA GLU A 230 -3.09 -2.36 19.90
C GLU A 230 -2.05 -3.42 19.53
N ALA A 231 -1.81 -3.67 18.25
CA ALA A 231 -0.80 -4.63 17.80
C ALA A 231 0.61 -4.31 18.33
N VAL A 232 0.96 -3.02 18.43
CA VAL A 232 2.24 -2.57 19.00
C VAL A 232 2.28 -2.81 20.51
N VAL A 233 1.19 -2.55 21.24
CA VAL A 233 1.11 -2.82 22.69
C VAL A 233 1.23 -4.31 22.96
N ALA A 234 0.54 -5.16 22.18
CA ALA A 234 0.67 -6.62 22.25
C ALA A 234 2.13 -7.07 22.02
N TYR A 235 2.80 -6.49 21.01
CA TYR A 235 4.22 -6.72 20.76
C TYR A 235 5.10 -6.32 21.95
N LEU A 236 4.91 -5.11 22.49
CA LEU A 236 5.73 -4.58 23.59
C LEU A 236 5.52 -5.37 24.89
N LYS A 237 4.30 -5.81 25.19
CA LYS A 237 3.99 -6.63 26.37
C LYS A 237 4.88 -7.87 26.43
N GLU A 238 5.13 -8.49 25.29
CA GLU A 238 5.89 -9.74 25.19
C GLU A 238 7.39 -9.50 24.97
N MET A 239 7.73 -8.59 24.06
CA MET A 239 9.11 -8.38 23.60
C MET A 239 9.87 -7.33 24.40
N SER A 240 9.19 -6.45 25.13
CA SER A 240 9.80 -5.40 25.95
C SER A 240 8.92 -5.04 27.17
N PRO A 241 8.69 -5.97 28.12
CA PRO A 241 7.71 -5.80 29.19
C PRO A 241 7.93 -4.55 30.05
N ARG A 242 9.19 -4.17 30.28
CA ARG A 242 9.54 -2.95 31.03
C ARG A 242 9.07 -1.69 30.32
N ALA A 243 9.40 -1.54 29.03
CA ALA A 243 8.95 -0.41 28.22
C ALA A 243 7.43 -0.39 28.09
N CYS A 244 6.79 -1.56 27.98
CA CYS A 244 5.34 -1.67 28.00
C CYS A 244 4.76 -1.09 29.31
N ALA A 245 5.27 -1.54 30.46
CA ALA A 245 4.80 -1.11 31.78
C ALA A 245 4.92 0.42 31.99
N GLU A 246 5.98 1.04 31.48
CA GLU A 246 6.16 2.50 31.53
C GLU A 246 5.11 3.27 30.69
N LEU A 247 4.58 2.65 29.63
CA LEU A 247 3.61 3.26 28.72
C LEU A 247 2.14 3.06 29.15
N LEU A 248 1.84 2.01 29.91
CA LEU A 248 0.47 1.67 30.34
C LEU A 248 -0.31 2.82 30.99
N PRO A 249 0.27 3.68 31.87
CA PRO A 249 -0.46 4.79 32.49
C PRO A 249 -1.01 5.81 31.49
N VAL A 250 -0.34 5.96 30.34
CA VAL A 250 -0.79 6.82 29.25
C VAL A 250 -1.80 6.08 28.37
N LEU A 251 -1.51 4.83 28.02
CA LEU A 251 -2.33 4.02 27.11
C LEU A 251 -3.71 3.67 27.67
N ARG A 252 -3.90 3.59 28.99
CA ARG A 252 -5.23 3.38 29.60
C ARG A 252 -6.23 4.52 29.29
N ASN A 253 -5.71 5.69 28.88
CA ASN A 253 -6.49 6.86 28.47
C ASN A 253 -6.41 7.07 26.95
N ASP A 254 -6.02 6.06 26.18
CA ASP A 254 -5.98 6.15 24.72
C ASP A 254 -7.40 6.45 24.18
N PRO A 255 -7.53 7.32 23.16
CA PRO A 255 -8.84 7.68 22.61
C PRO A 255 -9.57 6.50 21.94
N ASP A 256 -8.84 5.45 21.55
CA ASP A 256 -9.44 4.25 21.00
C ASP A 256 -9.74 3.23 22.12
N PRO A 257 -11.00 2.80 22.29
CA PRO A 257 -11.41 1.94 23.39
C PRO A 257 -10.72 0.56 23.36
N LEU A 258 -10.30 0.07 22.18
CA LEU A 258 -9.60 -1.21 22.07
C LEU A 258 -8.23 -1.13 22.76
N VAL A 259 -7.51 -0.05 22.52
CA VAL A 259 -6.17 0.18 23.09
C VAL A 259 -6.27 0.42 24.59
N ALA A 260 -7.22 1.25 25.02
CA ALA A 260 -7.45 1.54 26.42
C ALA A 260 -7.84 0.27 27.21
N ALA A 261 -8.73 -0.56 26.65
CA ALA A 261 -9.13 -1.84 27.26
C ALA A 261 -7.94 -2.80 27.39
N GLN A 262 -7.13 -2.95 26.33
CA GLN A 262 -5.94 -3.79 26.39
C GLN A 262 -4.93 -3.28 27.44
N ALA A 263 -4.70 -1.97 27.52
CA ALA A 263 -3.81 -1.41 28.52
C ALA A 263 -4.32 -1.67 29.94
N GLN A 264 -5.63 -1.53 30.18
CA GLN A 264 -6.24 -1.82 31.47
C GLN A 264 -6.11 -3.31 31.85
N GLU A 265 -6.33 -4.22 30.90
CA GLU A 265 -6.16 -5.67 31.11
C GLU A 265 -4.72 -6.02 31.50
N ILE A 266 -3.72 -5.34 30.93
CA ILE A 266 -2.30 -5.58 31.25
C ILE A 266 -1.94 -5.05 32.64
N ILE A 267 -2.54 -3.93 33.07
CA ILE A 267 -2.32 -3.37 34.41
C ILE A 267 -2.89 -4.29 35.50
N GLY A 268 -4.05 -4.89 35.24
CA GLY A 268 -4.86 -5.60 36.24
C GLY A 268 -5.99 -4.74 36.80
#